data_AF-A0A4Q7V2J9-F1
#
_entry.id   AF-A0A4Q7V2J9-F1
#
_cell.length_a   1.000
_cell.length_b   1.000
_cell.length_c   1.000
_cell.angle_alpha   90.00
_cell.angle_beta   90.00
_cell.angle_gamma   90.00
#
_symmetry.space_group_name_H-M   'P 1'
#
loop_
_entity.id
_entity.type
_entity.pdbx_description
1 polymer ?
#
loop_
_entity_poly.entity_id
_entity_poly.type
_entity_poly.pdbx_seq_one_letter_code
_entity_poly.pdbx_strand_id
1 'polypeptide(L)'
;MLPGLLTGGTGPQWRDGVLLRQVDGTTCGPTVLTVLAAATEPGWFDTGPDGTGERFGDRFGAAQKLVHRQANRWWPRFVGTTPFGLLQWLHRHAPAAGRYRLSWVDDTSSADLTGAFDAVTTAVRAGRPVPVMVGTWLPRHWVLAIGEAGPGWRVYEPSSGEVRVLDPELLRERRAGPVLGWPRLHAALLPDPAG
;
A
#
# COMPACT_ATOMS: atom_id res chain seq x y z
N MET A 1 5.80 -7.81 -12.72
CA MET A 1 5.29 -6.46 -13.05
C MET A 1 3.78 -6.53 -12.85
N LEU A 2 3.20 -5.66 -12.02
CA LEU A 2 1.75 -5.65 -11.78
C LEU A 2 1.03 -5.13 -13.05
N PRO A 3 0.21 -5.94 -13.74
CA PRO A 3 -0.50 -5.43 -14.91
C PRO A 3 -1.62 -4.46 -14.49
N GLY A 4 -1.72 -3.32 -15.16
CA GLY A 4 -3.01 -2.66 -15.42
C GLY A 4 -3.35 -1.37 -14.68
N LEU A 5 -2.68 -0.98 -13.59
CA LEU A 5 -3.01 0.27 -12.88
C LEU A 5 -1.83 1.22 -12.68
N LEU A 6 -0.73 0.74 -12.08
CA LEU A 6 0.49 1.52 -11.96
C LEU A 6 1.36 1.30 -13.20
N THR A 7 2.03 2.35 -13.65
CA THR A 7 3.12 2.21 -14.61
C THR A 7 4.30 1.50 -13.93
N GLY A 8 5.08 0.74 -14.70
CA GLY A 8 6.30 0.13 -14.16
C GLY A 8 7.38 1.14 -13.77
N GLY A 9 7.21 2.43 -14.11
CA GLY A 9 8.19 3.50 -13.87
C GLY A 9 7.99 4.25 -12.55
N THR A 10 8.95 5.12 -12.26
CA THR A 10 8.89 6.09 -11.15
C THR A 10 8.17 7.37 -11.57
N GLY A 11 7.79 8.20 -10.59
CA GLY A 11 7.08 9.46 -10.79
C GLY A 11 5.56 9.33 -10.69
N PRO A 12 4.82 10.38 -11.08
CA PRO A 12 3.35 10.42 -11.01
C PRO A 12 2.69 9.28 -11.78
N GLN A 13 1.69 8.66 -11.16
CA GLN A 13 0.97 7.52 -11.74
C GLN A 13 -0.40 7.96 -12.22
N TRP A 14 -0.61 7.87 -13.53
CA TRP A 14 -1.83 8.34 -14.17
C TRP A 14 -2.57 7.18 -14.83
N ARG A 15 -3.90 7.24 -14.78
CA ARG A 15 -4.78 6.38 -15.58
C ARG A 15 -5.97 7.21 -16.07
N ASP A 16 -6.24 7.18 -17.36
CA ASP A 16 -7.35 7.92 -18.01
C ASP A 16 -7.38 9.42 -17.63
N GLY A 17 -6.20 10.05 -17.54
CA GLY A 17 -6.06 11.46 -17.15
C GLY A 17 -6.25 11.73 -15.64
N VAL A 18 -6.42 10.69 -14.82
CA VAL A 18 -6.60 10.79 -13.37
C VAL A 18 -5.31 10.40 -12.67
N LEU A 19 -4.80 11.30 -11.82
CA LEU A 19 -3.69 11.00 -10.91
C LEU A 19 -4.18 10.02 -9.85
N LEU A 20 -3.50 8.90 -9.72
CA LEU A 20 -3.79 7.88 -8.73
C LEU A 20 -3.33 8.35 -7.35
N ARG A 21 -4.05 9.29 -6.75
CA ARG A 21 -3.79 9.79 -5.38
C ARG A 21 -4.95 9.49 -4.44
N GLN A 22 -4.69 9.51 -3.15
CA GLN A 22 -5.71 9.42 -2.12
C GLN A 22 -6.66 10.62 -2.18
N VAL A 23 -7.94 10.39 -1.86
CA VAL A 23 -8.98 11.42 -1.91
C VAL A 23 -8.91 12.41 -0.74
N ASP A 24 -8.38 11.99 0.41
CA ASP A 24 -8.27 12.82 1.62
C ASP A 24 -7.12 12.36 2.54
N GLY A 25 -6.87 13.09 3.64
CA GLY A 25 -5.78 12.82 4.59
C GLY A 25 -5.89 11.50 5.38
N THR A 26 -6.99 10.76 5.26
CA THR A 26 -7.26 9.53 6.04
C THR A 26 -7.39 8.28 5.17
N THR A 27 -7.23 8.44 3.85
CA THR A 27 -7.47 7.39 2.85
C THR A 27 -6.20 6.78 2.27
N CYS A 28 -5.01 7.03 2.85
CA CYS A 28 -3.76 6.38 2.40
C CYS A 28 -3.85 4.84 2.37
N GLY A 29 -4.24 4.21 3.49
CA GLY A 29 -4.45 2.75 3.59
C GLY A 29 -5.52 2.23 2.62
N PRO A 30 -6.73 2.82 2.58
CA PRO A 30 -7.75 2.49 1.59
C PRO A 30 -7.26 2.59 0.14
N THR A 31 -6.47 3.60 -0.19
CA THR A 31 -5.90 3.77 -1.54
C THR A 31 -4.90 2.66 -1.84
N VAL A 32 -4.02 2.31 -0.88
CA VAL A 32 -3.10 1.18 -1.00
C VAL A 32 -3.84 -0.14 -1.27
N LEU A 33 -4.96 -0.39 -0.58
CA LEU A 33 -5.78 -1.58 -0.81
C LEU A 33 -6.47 -1.58 -2.16
N THR A 34 -7.05 -0.45 -2.58
CA THR A 34 -7.66 -0.31 -3.91
C THR A 34 -6.64 -0.60 -5.00
N VAL A 35 -5.43 -0.04 -4.89
CA VAL A 35 -4.36 -0.24 -5.88
C VAL A 35 -3.87 -1.69 -5.87
N LEU A 36 -3.69 -2.29 -4.69
CA LEU A 36 -3.28 -3.69 -4.57
C LEU A 36 -4.33 -4.64 -5.16
N ALA A 37 -5.61 -4.48 -4.82
CA ALA A 37 -6.68 -5.32 -5.32
C ALA A 37 -6.79 -5.25 -6.85
N ALA A 38 -6.77 -4.05 -7.41
CA ALA A 38 -6.80 -3.84 -8.85
C ALA A 38 -5.55 -4.35 -9.59
N ALA A 39 -4.42 -4.45 -8.90
CA ALA A 39 -3.20 -5.00 -9.45
C ALA A 39 -3.17 -6.54 -9.48
N THR A 40 -3.96 -7.19 -8.62
CA THR A 40 -4.05 -8.66 -8.52
C THR A 40 -5.28 -9.24 -9.19
N GLU A 41 -6.28 -8.41 -9.51
CA GLU A 41 -7.54 -8.83 -10.12
C GLU A 41 -7.83 -7.97 -11.38
N PRO A 42 -7.59 -8.49 -12.59
CA PRO A 42 -7.94 -7.80 -13.82
C PRO A 42 -9.44 -7.46 -13.85
N GLY A 43 -9.77 -6.25 -14.27
CA GLY A 43 -11.17 -5.81 -14.29
C GLY A 43 -11.76 -5.51 -12.92
N TRP A 44 -10.94 -5.39 -11.85
CA TRP A 44 -11.43 -5.04 -10.52
C TRP A 44 -12.26 -3.75 -10.48
N PHE A 45 -12.07 -2.80 -11.39
CA PHE A 45 -12.92 -1.60 -11.49
C PHE A 45 -14.16 -1.78 -12.38
N ASP A 46 -14.24 -2.88 -13.12
CA ASP A 46 -15.36 -3.24 -13.99
C ASP A 46 -16.38 -4.09 -13.23
N THR A 47 -15.92 -4.88 -12.26
CA THR A 47 -16.73 -5.67 -11.32
C THR A 47 -16.73 -5.10 -9.89
N GLY A 48 -15.99 -4.00 -9.68
CA GLY A 48 -15.55 -3.49 -8.37
C GLY A 48 -16.61 -2.96 -7.42
N PRO A 49 -16.23 -2.79 -6.15
CA PRO A 49 -17.13 -2.93 -4.99
C PRO A 49 -18.20 -1.85 -4.85
N ASP A 50 -18.12 -0.76 -5.61
CA ASP A 50 -19.16 0.24 -5.77
C ASP A 50 -19.58 0.52 -7.21
N GLY A 51 -18.81 0.16 -8.25
CA GLY A 51 -19.18 0.22 -9.67
C GLY A 51 -19.82 1.51 -10.18
N THR A 52 -19.78 2.59 -9.40
CA THR A 52 -20.67 3.75 -9.54
C THR A 52 -19.85 4.92 -10.03
N GLY A 53 -19.94 5.18 -11.33
CA GLY A 53 -19.24 6.27 -11.99
C GLY A 53 -18.99 5.94 -13.45
N GLU A 54 -19.37 6.86 -14.33
CA GLU A 54 -19.11 6.71 -15.77
C GLU A 54 -17.62 6.81 -16.11
N ARG A 55 -16.86 7.56 -15.29
CA ARG A 55 -15.41 7.81 -15.49
C ARG A 55 -14.56 7.03 -14.48
N PHE A 56 -13.34 6.69 -14.88
CA PHE A 56 -12.39 5.99 -14.02
C PHE A 56 -12.11 6.74 -12.70
N GLY A 57 -11.96 8.06 -12.73
CA GLY A 57 -11.68 8.85 -11.52
C GLY A 57 -12.79 8.78 -10.47
N ASP A 58 -14.05 8.76 -10.92
CA ASP A 58 -15.21 8.62 -10.03
C ASP A 58 -15.21 7.24 -9.38
N ARG A 59 -14.99 6.18 -10.18
CA ARG A 59 -14.86 4.79 -9.67
C ARG A 59 -13.70 4.65 -8.69
N PHE A 60 -12.54 5.23 -9.01
CA PHE A 60 -11.37 5.18 -8.14
C PHE A 60 -11.60 5.91 -6.81
N GLY A 61 -12.18 7.11 -6.85
CA GLY A 61 -12.49 7.89 -5.65
C GLY A 61 -13.61 7.26 -4.81
N ALA A 62 -14.62 6.67 -5.45
CA ALA A 62 -15.67 5.92 -4.77
C ALA A 62 -15.06 4.70 -4.05
N ALA A 63 -14.26 3.90 -4.76
CA ALA A 63 -13.65 2.69 -4.23
C ALA A 63 -12.84 2.97 -2.96
N GLN A 64 -12.00 4.02 -2.96
CA GLN A 64 -11.27 4.44 -1.76
C GLN A 64 -12.19 4.74 -0.56
N LYS A 65 -13.29 5.46 -0.80
CA LYS A 65 -14.28 5.79 0.26
C LYS A 65 -15.01 4.55 0.75
N LEU A 66 -15.33 3.60 -0.14
CA LEU A 66 -15.98 2.36 0.22
C LEU A 66 -15.05 1.47 1.06
N VAL A 67 -13.81 1.28 0.60
CA VAL A 67 -12.77 0.56 1.35
C VAL A 67 -12.58 1.20 2.72
N HIS A 68 -12.49 2.53 2.78
CA HIS A 68 -12.37 3.27 4.05
C HIS A 68 -13.53 3.02 5.00
N ARG A 69 -14.78 2.97 4.50
CA ARG A 69 -15.96 2.60 5.31
C ARG A 69 -15.89 1.15 5.79
N GLN A 70 -15.57 0.21 4.90
CA GLN A 70 -15.60 -1.22 5.19
C GLN A 70 -14.47 -1.63 6.15
N ALA A 71 -13.26 -1.13 5.93
CA ALA A 71 -12.09 -1.40 6.78
C ALA A 71 -12.20 -0.75 8.17
N ASN A 72 -13.00 0.31 8.32
CA ASN A 72 -13.22 1.02 9.59
C ASN A 72 -14.62 0.83 10.16
N ARG A 73 -15.29 -0.28 9.88
CA ARG A 73 -16.67 -0.54 10.36
C ARG A 73 -16.86 -0.29 11.86
N TRP A 74 -15.84 -0.61 12.66
CA TRP A 74 -15.84 -0.47 14.12
C TRP A 74 -14.76 0.50 14.64
N TRP A 75 -14.19 1.33 13.76
CA TRP A 75 -13.10 2.25 14.09
C TRP A 75 -13.44 3.69 13.69
N PRO A 76 -13.13 4.70 14.51
CA PRO A 76 -13.36 6.09 14.13
C PRO A 76 -12.54 6.48 12.89
N ARG A 77 -13.23 6.78 11.79
CA ARG A 77 -12.62 6.98 10.46
C ARG A 77 -11.60 8.11 10.39
N PHE A 78 -11.74 9.13 11.23
CA PHE A 78 -10.83 10.29 11.26
C PHE A 78 -9.43 9.93 11.80
N VAL A 79 -9.29 8.77 12.45
CA VAL A 79 -8.01 8.28 12.99
C VAL A 79 -7.21 7.52 11.90
N GLY A 80 -7.79 7.31 10.71
CA GLY A 80 -7.20 6.55 9.62
C GLY A 80 -7.80 5.15 9.51
N THR A 81 -6.99 4.17 9.08
CA THR A 81 -7.40 2.76 8.96
C THR A 81 -6.48 1.87 9.77
N THR A 82 -7.06 0.97 10.59
CA THR A 82 -6.27 0.07 11.45
C THR A 82 -5.58 -1.02 10.63
N PRO A 83 -4.39 -1.49 11.04
CA PRO A 83 -3.71 -2.59 10.35
C PRO A 83 -4.58 -3.85 10.24
N PHE A 84 -5.33 -4.19 11.29
CA PHE A 84 -6.25 -5.33 11.27
C PHE A 84 -7.44 -5.12 10.34
N GLY A 85 -8.00 -3.91 10.28
CA GLY A 85 -9.07 -3.57 9.36
C GLY A 85 -8.63 -3.64 7.90
N LEU A 86 -7.40 -3.17 7.61
CA LEU A 86 -6.77 -3.32 6.30
C LEU A 86 -6.62 -4.80 5.92
N LEU A 87 -6.06 -5.61 6.82
CA LEU A 87 -5.84 -7.04 6.58
C LEU A 87 -7.15 -7.80 6.36
N GLN A 88 -8.14 -7.56 7.23
CA GLN A 88 -9.46 -8.20 7.15
C GLN A 88 -10.19 -7.81 5.87
N TRP A 89 -10.09 -6.55 5.45
CA TRP A 89 -10.67 -6.10 4.20
C TRP A 89 -10.01 -6.81 3.02
N LEU A 90 -8.67 -6.85 2.99
CA LEU A 90 -7.90 -7.46 1.91
C LEU A 90 -8.29 -8.93 1.70
N HIS A 91 -8.35 -9.72 2.77
CA HIS A 91 -8.74 -11.13 2.68
C HIS A 91 -10.17 -11.35 2.21
N ARG A 92 -11.09 -10.43 2.54
CA ARG A 92 -12.51 -10.55 2.18
C ARG A 92 -12.81 -10.08 0.76
N HIS A 93 -12.14 -9.04 0.31
CA HIS A 93 -12.52 -8.29 -0.90
C HIS A 93 -11.50 -8.32 -2.02
N ALA A 94 -10.31 -8.90 -1.79
CA ALA A 94 -9.32 -9.13 -2.84
C ALA A 94 -8.67 -10.53 -2.68
N PRO A 95 -9.46 -11.62 -2.74
CA PRO A 95 -8.94 -12.97 -2.54
C PRO A 95 -7.87 -13.35 -3.58
N ALA A 96 -7.90 -12.75 -4.78
CA ALA A 96 -6.87 -12.93 -5.81
C ALA A 96 -5.47 -12.46 -5.39
N ALA A 97 -5.36 -11.58 -4.39
CA ALA A 97 -4.07 -11.19 -3.82
C ALA A 97 -3.41 -12.32 -3.00
N GLY A 98 -4.18 -13.35 -2.64
CA GLY A 98 -3.75 -14.43 -1.76
C GLY A 98 -3.74 -14.01 -0.29
N ARG A 99 -3.14 -14.86 0.56
CA ARG A 99 -3.06 -14.61 1.99
C ARG A 99 -1.91 -13.69 2.35
N TYR A 100 -2.19 -12.87 3.36
CA TYR A 100 -1.29 -11.89 3.96
C TYR A 100 -1.34 -12.03 5.48
N ARG A 101 -0.27 -11.66 6.14
CA ARG A 101 -0.19 -11.50 7.60
C ARG A 101 0.31 -10.13 7.98
N LEU A 102 -0.10 -9.65 9.14
CA LEU A 102 0.45 -8.44 9.74
C LEU A 102 1.77 -8.78 10.42
N SER A 103 2.85 -8.11 10.02
CA SER A 103 4.15 -8.17 10.69
C SER A 103 4.43 -6.82 11.33
N TRP A 104 4.43 -6.78 12.65
CA TRP A 104 4.95 -5.62 13.40
C TRP A 104 6.46 -5.59 13.33
N VAL A 105 7.04 -4.39 13.36
CA VAL A 105 8.49 -4.19 13.29
C VAL A 105 8.93 -3.30 14.45
N ASP A 106 9.85 -3.81 15.25
CA ASP A 106 10.63 -3.04 16.21
C ASP A 106 11.77 -2.31 15.47
N ASP A 107 11.56 -1.03 15.17
CA ASP A 107 12.52 -0.17 14.49
C ASP A 107 13.77 0.18 15.30
N THR A 108 13.91 -0.36 16.52
CA THR A 108 15.11 -0.28 17.35
C THR A 108 15.99 -1.54 17.22
N SER A 109 15.42 -2.64 16.73
CA SER A 109 16.10 -3.91 16.51
C SER A 109 16.63 -3.99 15.08
N SER A 110 17.96 -4.00 14.93
CA SER A 110 18.58 -4.16 13.61
C SER A 110 18.23 -5.49 12.96
N ALA A 111 18.10 -6.56 13.76
CA ALA A 111 17.72 -7.88 13.26
C ALA A 111 16.28 -7.91 12.74
N ASP A 112 15.35 -7.25 13.44
CA ASP A 112 13.95 -7.20 13.03
C ASP A 112 13.76 -6.35 11.76
N LEU A 113 14.47 -5.22 11.66
CA LEU A 113 14.53 -4.43 10.43
C LEU A 113 15.09 -5.24 9.26
N THR A 114 16.20 -5.95 9.45
CA THR A 114 16.77 -6.82 8.40
C THR A 114 15.76 -7.88 7.96
N GLY A 115 15.13 -8.59 8.90
CA GLY A 115 14.12 -9.60 8.58
C GLY A 115 12.91 -9.02 7.84
N ALA A 116 12.44 -7.83 8.22
CA ALA A 116 11.38 -7.12 7.53
C ALA A 116 11.79 -6.73 6.11
N PHE A 117 13.00 -6.19 5.91
CA PHE A 117 13.49 -5.76 4.61
C PHE A 117 13.67 -6.94 3.65
N ASP A 118 14.22 -8.05 4.14
CA ASP A 118 14.39 -9.28 3.37
C ASP A 118 13.02 -9.85 2.95
N ALA A 119 12.04 -9.84 3.86
CA ALA A 119 10.69 -10.31 3.57
C ALA A 119 9.97 -9.45 2.53
N VAL A 120 10.07 -8.10 2.65
CA VAL A 120 9.50 -7.17 1.65
C VAL A 120 10.19 -7.39 0.30
N THR A 121 11.52 -7.45 0.28
CA THR A 121 12.31 -7.65 -0.94
C THR A 121 11.95 -8.95 -1.65
N THR A 122 11.84 -10.05 -0.88
CA THR A 122 11.44 -11.35 -1.40
C THR A 122 10.04 -11.31 -2.02
N ALA A 123 9.08 -10.69 -1.33
CA ALA A 123 7.71 -10.55 -1.82
C ALA A 123 7.63 -9.74 -3.11
N VAL A 124 8.25 -8.55 -3.16
CA VAL A 124 8.16 -7.68 -4.34
C VAL A 124 8.95 -8.24 -5.53
N ARG A 125 10.03 -9.00 -5.30
CA ARG A 125 10.72 -9.79 -6.34
C ARG A 125 9.82 -10.86 -6.95
N ALA A 126 9.01 -11.51 -6.10
CA ALA A 126 7.98 -12.46 -6.54
C ALA A 126 6.75 -11.77 -7.19
N GLY A 127 6.78 -10.45 -7.37
CA GLY A 127 5.68 -9.69 -7.95
C GLY A 127 4.49 -9.52 -7.00
N ARG A 128 4.66 -9.77 -5.71
CA ARG A 128 3.62 -9.62 -4.68
C ARG A 128 3.75 -8.28 -3.98
N PRO A 129 2.80 -7.34 -4.15
CA PRO A 129 2.86 -6.02 -3.53
C PRO A 129 2.75 -6.11 -2.01
N VAL A 130 3.44 -5.22 -1.30
CA VAL A 130 3.50 -5.22 0.16
C VAL A 130 3.07 -3.85 0.70
N PRO A 131 1.92 -3.76 1.37
CA PRO A 131 1.56 -2.58 2.16
C PRO A 131 2.55 -2.39 3.32
N VAL A 132 3.13 -1.20 3.43
CA VAL A 132 4.10 -0.83 4.47
C VAL A 132 3.58 0.35 5.26
N MET A 133 3.61 0.25 6.59
CA MET A 133 3.17 1.30 7.50
C MET A 133 4.37 2.06 8.04
N VAL A 134 4.39 3.37 7.79
CA VAL A 134 5.43 4.29 8.26
C VAL A 134 4.86 5.40 9.15
N GLY A 135 5.72 6.03 9.93
CA GLY A 135 5.31 7.10 10.84
C GLY A 135 6.47 7.74 11.59
N THR A 136 6.13 8.35 12.71
CA THR A 136 7.09 8.83 13.72
C THR A 136 7.23 7.76 14.80
N TRP A 137 7.15 8.12 16.07
CA TRP A 137 6.94 7.15 17.14
C TRP A 137 5.52 6.56 17.13
N LEU A 138 4.57 7.21 16.42
CA LEU A 138 3.25 6.66 16.11
C LEU A 138 3.16 6.27 14.63
N PRO A 139 2.41 5.20 14.28
CA PRO A 139 2.08 4.91 12.89
C PRO A 139 1.20 6.00 12.28
N ARG A 140 1.47 6.41 11.03
CA ARG A 140 0.77 7.55 10.39
C ARG A 140 0.28 7.27 8.98
N HIS A 141 1.01 6.46 8.22
CA HIS A 141 0.88 6.46 6.78
C HIS A 141 1.15 5.08 6.17
N TRP A 142 0.37 4.73 5.16
CA TRP A 142 0.53 3.49 4.42
C TRP A 142 1.02 3.80 3.01
N VAL A 143 2.03 3.05 2.59
CA VAL A 143 2.57 3.04 1.22
C VAL A 143 2.55 1.61 0.68
N LEU A 144 2.74 1.44 -0.63
CA LEU A 144 2.75 0.12 -1.25
C LEU A 144 4.10 -0.14 -1.95
N ALA A 145 4.90 -1.06 -1.42
CA ALA A 145 6.06 -1.57 -2.13
C ALA A 145 5.59 -2.51 -3.25
N ILE A 146 5.98 -2.23 -4.50
CA ILE A 146 5.41 -2.87 -5.71
C ILE A 146 6.47 -3.58 -6.57
N GLY A 147 7.75 -3.39 -6.27
CA GLY A 147 8.82 -4.00 -7.03
C GLY A 147 10.18 -3.58 -6.50
N GLU A 148 11.22 -4.24 -7.00
CA GLU A 148 12.61 -3.86 -6.74
C GLU A 148 13.04 -2.68 -7.64
N ALA A 149 14.01 -1.90 -7.15
CA ALA A 149 14.78 -0.89 -7.88
C ALA A 149 16.23 -0.88 -7.37
N GLY A 150 17.09 -1.69 -8.00
CA GLY A 150 18.47 -1.87 -7.54
C GLY A 150 18.49 -2.41 -6.10
N PRO A 151 19.24 -1.81 -5.17
CA PRO A 151 19.21 -2.21 -3.76
C PRO A 151 17.93 -1.79 -3.02
N GLY A 152 17.05 -1.01 -3.65
CA GLY A 152 15.86 -0.45 -3.05
C GLY A 152 14.53 -1.01 -3.58
N TRP A 153 13.45 -0.37 -3.18
CA TRP A 153 12.09 -0.69 -3.59
C TRP A 153 11.47 0.44 -4.40
N ARG A 154 10.69 0.08 -5.42
CA ARG A 154 9.66 0.97 -5.95
C ARG A 154 8.48 0.96 -4.99
N VAL A 155 8.15 2.13 -4.48
CA VAL A 155 7.10 2.35 -3.50
C VAL A 155 6.11 3.37 -4.03
N TYR A 156 4.85 2.95 -4.17
CA TYR A 156 3.76 3.85 -4.46
C TYR A 156 3.34 4.61 -3.18
N GLU A 157 3.43 5.93 -3.24
CA GLU A 157 3.07 6.86 -2.16
C GLU A 157 1.73 7.52 -2.49
N PRO A 158 0.64 7.18 -1.77
CA PRO A 158 -0.71 7.55 -2.18
C PRO A 158 -1.05 9.04 -1.99
N SER A 159 -0.34 9.79 -1.14
CA SER A 159 -0.62 11.22 -0.92
C SER A 159 -0.26 12.05 -2.15
N SER A 160 0.89 11.76 -2.76
CA SER A 160 1.36 12.36 -4.01
C SER A 160 0.87 11.63 -5.25
N GLY A 161 0.52 10.35 -5.13
CA GLY A 161 0.17 9.50 -6.26
C GLY A 161 1.38 9.11 -7.12
N GLU A 162 2.56 9.09 -6.53
CA GLU A 162 3.81 8.80 -7.21
C GLU A 162 4.37 7.42 -6.84
N VAL A 163 5.11 6.81 -7.76
CA VAL A 163 6.04 5.72 -7.45
C VAL A 163 7.42 6.32 -7.24
N ARG A 164 8.01 6.08 -6.06
CA ARG A 164 9.32 6.56 -5.66
C ARG A 164 10.27 5.40 -5.44
N VAL A 165 11.58 5.64 -5.58
CA VAL A 165 12.58 4.67 -5.16
C VAL A 165 12.90 4.94 -3.69
N LEU A 166 12.77 3.91 -2.88
CA LEU A 166 13.15 3.91 -1.47
C LEU A 166 14.32 2.97 -1.27
N ASP A 167 15.42 3.49 -0.74
CA ASP A 167 16.45 2.67 -0.12
C ASP A 167 15.99 2.28 1.30
N PRO A 168 15.82 0.98 1.62
CA PRO A 168 15.44 0.52 2.96
C PRO A 168 16.41 0.98 4.06
N GLU A 169 17.67 1.23 3.75
CA GLU A 169 18.63 1.78 4.73
C GLU A 169 18.18 3.14 5.26
N LEU A 170 17.45 3.94 4.47
CA LEU A 170 16.86 5.18 4.97
C LEU A 170 15.82 4.95 6.07
N LEU A 171 15.12 3.82 6.10
CA LEU A 171 14.22 3.47 7.20
C LEU A 171 15.02 3.05 8.43
N ARG A 172 16.12 2.29 8.25
CA ARG A 172 17.03 1.91 9.35
C ARG A 172 17.67 3.14 10.00
N GLU A 173 18.11 4.10 9.18
CA GLU A 173 18.69 5.37 9.63
C GLU A 173 17.65 6.39 10.10
N ARG A 174 16.35 6.11 9.95
CA ARG A 174 15.24 7.02 10.25
C ARG A 174 15.29 8.33 9.43
N ARG A 175 15.72 8.23 8.18
CA ARG A 175 15.90 9.31 7.20
C ARG A 175 15.00 9.18 5.96
N ALA A 176 14.03 8.28 5.97
CA ALA A 176 13.08 8.09 4.86
C ALA A 176 12.09 9.25 4.64
N GLY A 177 12.09 10.27 5.51
CA GLY A 177 11.17 11.41 5.47
C GLY A 177 11.05 12.12 4.10
N PRO A 178 12.14 12.44 3.40
CA PRO A 178 12.06 13.06 2.07
C PRO A 178 11.40 12.17 1.00
N VAL A 179 11.41 10.85 1.18
CA VAL A 179 10.86 9.89 0.22
C VAL A 179 9.40 9.55 0.54
N LEU A 180 9.09 9.30 1.82
CA LEU A 180 7.77 8.80 2.26
C LEU A 180 6.99 9.76 3.16
N GLY A 181 7.54 10.94 3.45
CA GLY A 181 6.99 11.89 4.44
C GLY A 181 7.27 11.49 5.90
N TRP A 182 7.69 10.25 6.16
CA TRP A 182 7.84 9.69 7.51
C TRP A 182 9.13 8.88 7.64
N PRO A 183 9.83 8.98 8.79
CA PRO A 183 11.15 8.37 8.95
C PRO A 183 11.15 6.89 9.34
N ARG A 184 10.11 6.37 10.00
CA ARG A 184 10.18 5.08 10.71
C ARG A 184 9.22 4.04 10.17
N LEU A 185 9.68 2.80 10.11
CA LEU A 185 8.87 1.61 9.79
C LEU A 185 8.15 1.11 11.05
N HIS A 186 6.87 0.77 10.93
CA HIS A 186 6.07 0.22 12.05
C HIS A 186 5.54 -1.19 11.77
N ALA A 187 5.13 -1.45 10.53
CA ALA A 187 4.60 -2.75 10.14
C ALA A 187 4.65 -2.95 8.63
N ALA A 188 4.49 -4.21 8.21
CA ALA A 188 4.18 -4.58 6.84
C ALA A 188 3.05 -5.61 6.81
N LEU A 189 2.21 -5.56 5.77
CA LEU A 189 1.32 -6.67 5.44
C LEU A 189 2.06 -7.59 4.47
N LEU A 190 2.61 -8.67 5.00
CA LEU A 190 3.45 -9.58 4.23
C LEU A 190 2.62 -10.71 3.61
N PRO A 191 2.80 -10.97 2.31
CA PRO A 191 2.56 -12.26 1.68
C PRO A 191 2.86 -13.47 2.56
N ASP A 192 1.89 -14.39 2.70
CA ASP A 192 2.20 -15.71 3.24
C ASP A 192 3.05 -16.51 2.25
N PRO A 193 4.12 -17.18 2.70
CA PRO A 193 5.05 -17.89 1.82
C PRO A 193 4.44 -19.14 1.16
N ALA A 194 3.27 -19.60 1.59
CA ALA A 194 2.56 -20.76 1.06
C ALA A 194 1.45 -20.42 0.05
N GLY A 195 1.42 -19.18 -0.44
CA GLY A 195 0.44 -18.70 -1.43
C GLY A 195 0.96 -18.77 -2.85
#